data_AF-A0A7V2UFX5-F1
#
_entry.id   AF-A0A7V2UFX5-F1
#
_cell.length_a   1.000
_cell.length_b   1.000
_cell.length_c   1.000
_cell.angle_alpha   90.00
_cell.angle_beta   90.00
_cell.angle_gamma   90.00
#
_symmetry.space_group_name_H-M   'P 1'
#
loop_
_entity.id
_entity.type
_entity.pdbx_description
1 polymer ?
#
loop_
_entity_poly.entity_id
_entity_poly.type
_entity_poly.pdbx_seq_one_letter_code
_entity_poly.pdbx_strand_id
1 'polypeptide(L)'
;FHIFAAKSPIEDLDLLDPWKIFLVQLSDFMWQETRAFEERMATARTFRVFPGEGVHSEQLVDLVLKLDALGYAGDYSFEVFNDDYVQMPLPFVAERARKSALWLAEDVLQTSVPLPNQMRLKGSR
;
A
#
# COMPACT_ATOMS: atom_id res chain seq x y z
N PHE A 1 -0.18 5.65 -3.45
CA PHE A 1 -0.28 7.12 -3.70
C PHE A 1 -0.12 7.54 -5.15
N HIS A 2 1.08 7.45 -5.74
CA HIS A 2 1.42 8.21 -6.93
C HIS A 2 0.56 7.86 -8.14
N ILE A 3 0.23 6.58 -8.31
CA ILE A 3 -0.71 6.10 -9.34
C ILE A 3 -2.08 6.78 -9.21
N PHE A 4 -2.66 6.81 -8.00
CA PHE A 4 -3.97 7.45 -7.76
C PHE A 4 -3.92 8.97 -7.87
N ALA A 5 -2.87 9.61 -7.34
CA ALA A 5 -2.69 11.05 -7.41
C ALA A 5 -2.52 11.54 -8.86
N ALA A 6 -1.82 10.77 -9.69
CA ALA A 6 -1.66 11.03 -11.12
C ALA A 6 -2.87 10.59 -11.96
N LYS A 7 -3.86 9.92 -11.36
CA LYS A 7 -4.98 9.25 -12.06
C LYS A 7 -4.50 8.34 -13.20
N SER A 8 -3.36 7.69 -12.99
CA SER A 8 -2.82 6.73 -13.95
C SER A 8 -3.80 5.56 -14.09
N PRO A 9 -4.16 5.15 -15.31
CA PRO A 9 -4.99 3.98 -15.53
C PRO A 9 -4.34 2.74 -14.91
N ILE A 10 -5.13 1.93 -14.20
CA ILE A 10 -4.65 0.68 -13.62
C ILE A 10 -4.36 -0.37 -14.71
N GLU A 11 -5.02 -0.24 -15.86
CA GLU A 11 -4.85 -1.07 -17.04
C GLU A 11 -3.44 -0.97 -17.63
N ASP A 12 -2.75 0.16 -17.44
CA ASP A 12 -1.37 0.33 -17.91
C ASP A 12 -0.39 -0.63 -17.21
N LEU A 13 -0.77 -1.22 -16.08
CA LEU A 13 0.01 -2.28 -15.41
C LEU A 13 0.16 -3.53 -16.28
N ASP A 14 -0.77 -3.80 -17.20
CA ASP A 14 -0.68 -4.95 -18.12
C ASP A 14 0.51 -4.84 -19.09
N LEU A 15 1.09 -3.65 -19.23
CA LEU A 15 2.26 -3.40 -20.05
C LEU A 15 3.58 -3.65 -19.31
N LEU A 16 3.53 -3.87 -17.99
CA LEU A 16 4.72 -4.04 -17.16
C LEU A 16 5.18 -5.50 -17.14
N ASP A 17 6.50 -5.68 -17.14
CA ASP A 17 7.11 -6.96 -16.80
C ASP A 17 7.20 -7.07 -15.27
N PRO A 18 6.48 -7.99 -14.61
CA PRO A 18 6.43 -8.09 -13.15
C PRO A 18 7.82 -8.34 -12.54
N TRP A 19 8.75 -8.95 -13.27
CA TRP A 19 10.12 -9.20 -12.79
C TRP A 19 10.98 -7.95 -12.73
N LYS A 20 10.55 -6.85 -13.36
CA LYS A 20 11.20 -5.54 -13.29
C LYS A 20 10.63 -4.64 -12.20
N ILE A 21 9.59 -5.10 -11.51
CA ILE A 21 9.05 -4.43 -10.32
C ILE A 21 9.83 -4.97 -9.12
N PHE A 22 10.64 -4.12 -8.50
CA PHE A 22 11.50 -4.54 -7.38
C PHE A 22 10.84 -4.32 -6.01
N LEU A 23 9.93 -3.35 -5.91
CA LEU A 23 9.27 -2.97 -4.67
C LEU A 23 7.94 -2.29 -4.98
N VAL A 24 6.90 -2.63 -4.24
CA VAL A 24 5.61 -1.91 -4.28
C VAL A 24 5.41 -1.19 -2.96
N GLN A 25 5.30 0.13 -3.02
CA GLN A 25 5.05 0.98 -1.86
C GLN A 25 3.57 1.39 -1.81
N LEU A 26 2.91 1.02 -0.72
CA LEU A 26 1.50 1.26 -0.49
C LEU A 26 1.29 2.36 0.55
N SER A 27 0.29 3.18 0.28
CA SER A 27 -0.28 4.16 1.20
C SER A 27 -1.67 4.52 0.70
N ASP A 28 -2.59 4.68 1.64
CA ASP A 28 -3.93 5.21 1.43
C ASP A 28 -3.98 6.67 1.93
N PHE A 29 -5.09 7.37 1.70
CA PHE A 29 -5.23 8.79 1.97
C PHE A 29 -6.59 9.12 2.57
N MET A 30 -6.56 10.02 3.55
CA MET A 30 -7.76 10.68 4.03
C MET A 30 -8.16 11.78 3.04
N TRP A 31 -8.96 11.44 2.03
CA TRP A 31 -9.53 12.45 1.14
C TRP A 31 -10.66 13.18 1.85
N GLN A 32 -10.47 14.47 2.14
CA GLN A 32 -11.60 15.36 2.42
C GLN A 32 -11.92 16.09 1.11
N GLU A 33 -13.15 15.97 0.61
CA GLU A 33 -13.62 16.57 -0.65
C GLU A 33 -13.47 18.11 -0.73
N THR A 34 -13.04 18.77 0.36
CA THR A 34 -13.27 20.19 0.62
C THR A 34 -12.08 21.14 0.34
N ARG A 35 -10.92 20.70 -0.19
CA ARG A 35 -9.78 21.62 -0.48
C ARG A 35 -9.45 21.80 -1.96
N ALA A 36 -9.05 23.00 -2.37
CA ALA A 36 -8.74 23.38 -3.76
C ALA A 36 -7.46 22.68 -4.29
N PHE A 37 -7.38 22.41 -5.61
CA PHE A 37 -6.38 21.52 -6.25
C PHE A 37 -4.93 21.87 -5.98
N GLU A 38 -4.63 23.17 -5.84
CA GLU A 38 -3.28 23.65 -5.57
C GLU A 38 -2.84 23.42 -4.12
N GLU A 39 -3.76 23.45 -3.15
CA GLU A 39 -3.45 23.11 -1.75
C GLU A 39 -3.26 21.59 -1.58
N ARG A 40 -3.89 20.76 -2.45
CA ARG A 40 -3.89 19.29 -2.38
C ARG A 40 -2.50 18.66 -2.50
N MET A 41 -1.63 19.16 -3.38
CA MET A 41 -0.31 18.51 -3.63
C MET A 41 0.69 18.73 -2.49
N ALA A 42 0.59 19.85 -1.78
CA ALA A 42 1.45 20.14 -0.63
C ALA A 42 1.00 19.40 0.64
N THR A 43 -0.33 19.32 0.90
CA THR A 43 -0.84 18.66 2.11
C THR A 43 -1.06 17.15 1.95
N ALA A 44 -1.25 16.61 0.74
CA ALA A 44 -1.43 15.16 0.58
C ALA A 44 -0.22 14.32 1.03
N ARG A 45 0.98 14.93 1.10
CA ARG A 45 2.16 14.24 1.63
C ARG A 45 2.03 13.90 3.11
N THR A 46 1.32 14.68 3.90
CA THR A 46 1.23 14.54 5.37
C THR A 46 -0.07 13.86 5.83
N PHE A 47 -0.93 13.44 4.91
CA PHE A 47 -2.19 12.74 5.20
C PHE A 47 -2.22 11.31 4.64
N ARG A 48 -1.04 10.73 4.42
CA ARG A 48 -0.95 9.30 4.12
C ARG A 48 -1.41 8.52 5.34
N VAL A 49 -2.20 7.48 5.14
CA VAL A 49 -2.60 6.54 6.19
C VAL A 49 -2.29 5.13 5.73
N PHE A 50 -2.38 4.15 6.63
CA PHE A 50 -2.15 2.76 6.23
C PHE A 50 -3.29 2.30 5.30
N PRO A 51 -3.01 1.36 4.38
CA PRO A 51 -4.06 0.70 3.59
C PRO A 51 -5.23 0.22 4.46
N GLY A 52 -6.46 0.48 4.04
CA GLY A 52 -7.67 0.14 4.82
C GLY A 52 -8.14 1.25 5.78
N GLU A 53 -7.37 2.33 5.95
CA GLU A 53 -7.73 3.45 6.84
C GLU A 53 -8.19 4.71 6.09
N GLY A 54 -8.01 4.75 4.76
CA GLY A 54 -8.35 5.91 3.93
C GLY A 54 -9.55 5.65 3.02
N VAL A 55 -9.80 6.58 2.09
CA VAL A 55 -10.94 6.47 1.16
C VAL A 55 -10.61 5.70 -0.12
N HIS A 56 -9.32 5.42 -0.37
CA HIS A 56 -8.86 4.77 -1.60
C HIS A 56 -8.58 3.28 -1.39
N SER A 57 -9.13 2.70 -0.33
CA SER A 57 -8.91 1.30 0.02
C SER A 57 -9.35 0.35 -1.11
N GLU A 58 -10.49 0.61 -1.75
CA GLU A 58 -10.97 -0.20 -2.88
C GLU A 58 -10.01 -0.13 -4.09
N GLN A 59 -9.59 1.07 -4.50
CA GLN A 59 -8.65 1.20 -5.62
C GLN A 59 -7.28 0.60 -5.29
N LEU A 60 -6.87 0.65 -4.01
CA LEU A 60 -5.66 -0.01 -3.53
C LEU A 60 -5.78 -1.53 -3.62
N VAL A 61 -6.93 -2.09 -3.23
CA VAL A 61 -7.23 -3.51 -3.41
C VAL A 61 -7.15 -3.90 -4.88
N ASP A 62 -7.77 -3.14 -5.78
CA ASP A 62 -7.73 -3.41 -7.22
C ASP A 62 -6.28 -3.41 -7.74
N LEU A 63 -5.46 -2.43 -7.33
CA LEU A 63 -4.04 -2.35 -7.68
C LEU A 63 -3.27 -3.60 -7.24
N VAL A 64 -3.47 -4.01 -6.00
CA VAL A 64 -2.74 -5.15 -5.42
C VAL A 64 -3.17 -6.47 -6.09
N LEU A 65 -4.47 -6.68 -6.30
CA LEU A 65 -4.98 -7.85 -7.01
C LEU A 65 -4.52 -7.90 -8.47
N LYS A 66 -4.42 -6.74 -9.13
CA LYS A 66 -3.91 -6.66 -10.51
C LYS A 66 -2.43 -7.03 -10.57
N LEU A 67 -1.62 -6.56 -9.62
CA LEU A 67 -0.20 -6.92 -9.52
C LEU A 67 0.00 -8.41 -9.21
N ASP A 68 -0.80 -8.96 -8.31
CA ASP A 68 -0.80 -10.40 -8.01
C ASP A 68 -1.16 -11.23 -9.25
N ALA A 69 -2.23 -10.86 -9.96
CA ALA A 69 -2.63 -11.51 -11.21
C ALA A 69 -1.58 -11.39 -12.32
N LEU A 70 -0.82 -10.30 -12.35
CA LEU A 70 0.33 -10.11 -13.26
C LEU A 70 1.51 -11.03 -12.89
N GLY A 71 1.52 -11.60 -11.69
CA GLY A 71 2.58 -12.48 -11.19
C GLY A 71 3.66 -11.76 -10.40
N TYR A 72 3.38 -10.57 -9.86
CA TYR A 72 4.30 -9.90 -8.95
C TYR A 72 4.41 -10.69 -7.63
N ALA A 73 5.63 -11.13 -7.31
CA ALA A 73 5.91 -11.93 -6.11
C ALA A 73 6.93 -11.25 -5.16
N GLY A 74 7.12 -9.93 -5.32
CA GLY A 74 8.02 -9.13 -4.49
C GLY A 74 7.36 -8.63 -3.21
N ASP A 75 8.11 -7.83 -2.44
CA ASP A 75 7.66 -7.31 -1.15
C ASP A 75 6.76 -6.07 -1.30
N TYR A 76 5.70 -6.03 -0.48
CA TYR A 76 4.90 -4.83 -0.26
C TYR A 76 5.40 -4.08 0.97
N SER A 77 5.63 -2.78 0.83
CA SER A 77 6.07 -1.91 1.93
C SER A 77 5.09 -0.76 2.13
N PHE A 78 4.88 -0.34 3.39
CA PHE A 78 4.06 0.82 3.70
C PHE A 78 4.89 2.09 3.75
N GLU A 79 4.61 3.02 2.82
CA GLU A 79 5.25 4.33 2.76
C GLU A 79 4.27 5.42 3.21
N VAL A 80 4.10 5.51 4.53
CA VAL A 80 3.13 6.38 5.19
C VAL A 80 3.84 7.56 5.87
N PHE A 81 3.52 8.76 5.40
CA PHE A 81 3.95 10.03 6.00
C PHE A 81 2.71 10.73 6.58
N ASN A 82 2.60 10.73 7.90
CA ASN A 82 1.47 11.33 8.61
C ASN A 82 1.93 12.09 9.84
N ASP A 83 1.68 13.39 9.88
CA ASP A 83 2.09 14.22 11.00
C ASP A 83 1.33 13.86 12.28
N ASP A 84 0.08 13.40 12.17
CA ASP A 84 -0.70 12.95 13.32
C ASP A 84 -0.08 11.68 13.93
N TYR A 85 0.49 10.78 13.11
CA TYR A 85 1.16 9.57 13.62
C TYR A 85 2.42 9.91 14.41
N VAL A 86 3.10 11.00 14.07
CA VAL A 86 4.25 11.51 14.84
C VAL A 86 3.83 11.98 16.24
N GLN A 87 2.58 12.43 16.40
CA GLN A 87 2.04 12.89 17.69
C GLN A 87 1.38 11.77 18.52
N MET A 88 1.28 10.55 17.97
CA MET A 88 0.67 9.40 18.65
C MET A 88 1.73 8.49 19.30
N PRO A 89 1.37 7.68 20.31
CA PRO A 89 2.28 6.68 20.86
C PRO A 89 2.76 5.69 19.79
N LEU A 90 4.07 5.51 19.64
CA LEU A 90 4.65 4.62 18.61
C LEU A 90 4.10 3.18 18.63
N PRO A 91 3.87 2.53 19.79
CA PRO A 91 3.27 1.19 19.81
C PRO A 91 1.86 1.15 19.20
N PHE A 92 1.10 2.24 19.36
CA PHE A 92 -0.23 2.36 18.78
C PHE A 92 -0.17 2.47 17.25
N VAL A 93 0.74 3.29 16.71
CA VAL A 93 0.94 3.41 15.26
C VAL A 93 1.44 2.09 14.66
N ALA A 94 2.37 1.41 15.34
CA ALA A 94 2.88 0.11 14.90
C ALA A 94 1.78 -0.97 14.85
N GLU A 95 0.87 -0.97 15.83
CA GLU A 95 -0.26 -1.90 15.83
C GLU A 95 -1.24 -1.61 14.67
N ARG A 96 -1.44 -0.34 14.32
CA ARG A 96 -2.24 0.04 13.13
C ARG A 96 -1.59 -0.46 11.84
N ALA A 97 -0.28 -0.27 11.69
CA ALA A 97 0.48 -0.81 10.57
C ALA A 97 0.34 -2.35 10.49
N ARG A 98 0.46 -3.04 11.63
CA ARG A 98 0.31 -4.50 11.71
C ARG A 98 -1.08 -4.96 11.25
N LYS A 99 -2.14 -4.30 11.72
CA LYS A 99 -3.52 -4.62 11.31
C LYS A 99 -3.72 -4.44 9.81
N SER A 100 -3.20 -3.35 9.24
CA SER A 100 -3.25 -3.11 7.80
C SER A 100 -2.51 -4.18 6.99
N ALA A 101 -1.32 -4.61 7.45
CA ALA A 101 -0.56 -5.67 6.80
C ALA A 101 -1.28 -7.03 6.86
N LEU A 102 -1.90 -7.35 8.00
CA LEU A 102 -2.70 -8.58 8.13
C LEU A 102 -3.93 -8.57 7.23
N TRP A 103 -4.68 -7.47 7.22
CA TRP A 103 -5.82 -7.30 6.31
C TRP A 103 -5.42 -7.47 4.84
N LEU A 104 -4.30 -6.84 4.44
CA LEU A 104 -3.82 -6.96 3.06
C LEU A 104 -3.41 -8.40 2.72
N ALA A 105 -2.76 -9.11 3.64
CA ALA A 105 -2.29 -10.46 3.40
C ALA A 105 -3.43 -11.50 3.42
N GLU A 106 -4.32 -11.39 4.40
CA GLU A 106 -5.34 -12.40 4.71
C GLU A 106 -6.64 -12.16 3.95
N ASP A 107 -7.15 -10.93 3.96
CA ASP A 107 -8.46 -10.60 3.39
C ASP A 107 -8.37 -10.25 1.90
N VAL A 108 -7.30 -9.57 1.48
CA VAL A 108 -7.13 -9.09 0.09
C VAL A 108 -6.41 -10.11 -0.78
N LEU A 109 -5.14 -10.39 -0.47
CA LEU A 109 -4.32 -11.30 -1.28
C LEU A 109 -4.66 -12.78 -1.04
N GLN A 110 -5.39 -13.09 0.05
CA GLN A 110 -5.66 -14.46 0.50
C GLN A 110 -4.41 -15.34 0.51
N THR A 111 -3.25 -14.71 0.73
CA THR A 111 -1.99 -15.41 0.79
C THR A 111 -1.95 -16.15 2.12
N SER A 112 -1.67 -17.44 2.08
CA SER A 112 -1.27 -18.17 3.27
C SER A 112 0.01 -17.52 3.82
N VAL A 113 -0.12 -16.57 4.74
CA VAL A 113 1.04 -15.94 5.37
C VAL A 113 1.86 -17.05 6.02
N PRO A 114 3.14 -17.23 5.66
CA PRO A 114 4.00 -18.10 6.44
C PRO A 114 4.02 -17.54 7.86
N LEU A 115 3.78 -18.40 8.84
CA LEU A 115 3.85 -18.03 10.25
C LEU A 115 5.13 -17.21 10.51
N PRO A 116 5.07 -16.13 11.30
CA PRO A 116 6.26 -15.38 11.68
C PRO A 116 7.31 -16.36 12.23
N ASN A 117 8.52 -16.37 11.63
CA ASN A 117 9.66 -17.29 11.84
C ASN A 117 9.87 -18.48 10.87
N GLN A 118 9.16 -18.62 9.76
CA GLN A 118 9.62 -19.57 8.73
C GLN A 118 10.70 -18.96 7.83
N MET A 119 11.95 -19.32 8.08
CA MET A 119 13.07 -19.09 7.16
C MET A 119 12.77 -19.72 5.79
N ARG A 120 12.62 -18.89 4.75
CA ARG A 120 12.69 -19.36 3.36
C ARG A 120 14.16 -19.63 3.00
N LEU A 121 14.52 -20.89 2.78
CA LEU A 121 15.76 -21.20 2.08
C LEU A 121 15.62 -20.70 0.64
N LYS A 122 16.46 -19.74 0.24
CA LYS A 122 16.58 -19.32 -1.17
C LYS A 122 16.96 -20.55 -2.00
N GLY A 123 16.04 -20.99 -2.86
CA GLY A 123 16.34 -22.01 -3.86
C GLY A 123 17.44 -21.48 -4.78
N SER A 124 18.55 -22.21 -4.87
CA SER A 124 19.64 -21.90 -5.78
C SER A 124 19.13 -22.04 -7.21
N ARG A 125 19.16 -20.95 -7.98
CA ARG A 125 19.23 -21.00 -9.45
C ARG A 125 20.46 -20.22 -9.86
#